data_AF-R9KZF6-F1
#
_entry.id   AF-R9KZF6-F1
#
_cell.length_a   1.000
_cell.length_b   1.000
_cell.length_c   1.000
_cell.angle_alpha   90.00
_cell.angle_beta   90.00
_cell.angle_gamma   90.00
#
_symmetry.space_group_name_H-M   'P 1'
#
loop_
_entity.id
_entity.type
_entity.pdbx_description
1 polymer ?
#
loop_
_entity_poly.entity_id
_entity_poly.type
_entity_poly.pdbx_seq_one_letter_code
_entity_poly.pdbx_strand_id
1 'polypeptide(L)'
;MFLINIGGFLFLCLILSWYYKETLATVLPCGTGVLICLLYILAFFQKLSSINIINLCFILLAIILIIKRKDAFNYIKNEIFSASAVIIFVTYFTIFLCVKDKMITHWDELGVWGLEVKSIYFMNGFADKYKFTAIGYADYFPGQMLFEWWTCNFSPYVFKEGLAYVGYYWLYATFLMPLLKYAGPKKKHYAVPLGIVWVVFIMLLPGVTGTFGYRFLSAELLISAVFAYCLFQYIDIHKHNTSFSIINLMLCTMQLMMFKETGILYAILSLLFGCIILTGKKERGFYRNVDMMGYTGVIIISFISSIPVIIWKIYCKILERGKYFDNATKHLVASLSEHNYQVDENAGLYITAFLEALFKEPLHEDKTVFMDMTVAFCVLLILCLVVYIYKEGRLTGKECRKICLFYIVSFILSSIALIGMHIFIFREDQYIETSTMIKSISRYLEPMFFGILIFLFYLLISGNTTPMSKRKNIILCMGVILLCTNYKMAYDSIINYKSRIEVVNADREIILQNYADLFKDLQRSDTVYCNRILCLEPVNNLGYERLLRYLVAPNSLILQQVASDKNVDAFKEDIKYDVTNNHCEYIFFYNIETEYLNAAFGENAGCLTNTLMHVNVNENDDIVFSYVK
;
A
#
# COMPACT_ATOMS: atom_id res chain seq x y z
N MET A 1 -18.94 -15.88 -3.35
CA MET A 1 -17.49 -15.67 -3.11
C MET A 1 -17.20 -14.94 -1.81
N PHE A 2 -17.87 -13.83 -1.51
CA PHE A 2 -17.74 -13.11 -0.22
C PHE A 2 -17.74 -14.03 1.02
N LEU A 3 -18.81 -14.80 1.25
CA LEU A 3 -18.94 -15.68 2.42
C LEU A 3 -17.85 -16.76 2.50
N ILE A 4 -17.44 -17.31 1.35
CA ILE A 4 -16.41 -18.35 1.27
C ILE A 4 -15.06 -17.78 1.68
N ASN A 5 -14.68 -16.61 1.13
CA ASN A 5 -13.38 -16.02 1.42
C ASN A 5 -13.28 -15.51 2.86
N ILE A 6 -14.28 -14.76 3.33
CA ILE A 6 -14.29 -14.29 4.71
C ILE A 6 -14.39 -15.45 5.69
N GLY A 7 -15.22 -16.46 5.39
CA GLY A 7 -15.32 -17.68 6.19
C GLY A 7 -13.98 -18.40 6.28
N GLY A 8 -13.32 -18.66 5.14
CA GLY A 8 -12.03 -19.34 5.10
C GLY A 8 -10.95 -18.59 5.88
N PHE A 9 -10.84 -17.28 5.68
CA PHE A 9 -9.92 -16.42 6.43
C PHE A 9 -10.22 -16.40 7.94
N LEU A 10 -11.50 -16.28 8.32
CA LEU A 10 -11.91 -16.30 9.72
C LEU A 10 -11.57 -17.64 10.37
N PHE A 11 -11.85 -18.77 9.71
CA PHE A 11 -11.47 -20.08 10.24
C PHE A 11 -9.95 -20.23 10.36
N LEU A 12 -9.17 -19.65 9.43
CA LEU A 12 -7.71 -19.69 9.51
C LEU A 12 -7.25 -19.01 10.80
N CYS A 13 -7.73 -17.79 11.04
CA CYS A 13 -7.44 -17.06 12.27
C CYS A 13 -7.93 -17.81 13.52
N LEU A 14 -9.14 -18.39 13.50
CA LEU A 14 -9.68 -19.12 14.66
C LEU A 14 -8.90 -20.40 14.97
N ILE A 15 -8.40 -21.11 13.95
CA ILE A 15 -7.55 -22.29 14.14
C ILE A 15 -6.19 -21.88 14.70
N LEU A 16 -5.57 -20.82 14.17
CA LEU A 16 -4.33 -20.27 14.71
C LEU A 16 -4.51 -19.83 16.18
N SER A 17 -5.61 -19.15 16.47
CA SER A 17 -6.02 -18.73 17.81
C SER A 17 -6.14 -19.93 18.75
N TRP A 18 -6.87 -20.98 18.34
CA TRP A 18 -7.02 -22.19 19.14
C TRP A 18 -5.72 -22.97 19.34
N TYR A 19 -4.88 -23.08 18.29
CA TYR A 19 -3.64 -23.84 18.32
C TYR A 19 -2.60 -23.17 19.25
N TYR A 20 -2.40 -21.86 19.09
CA TYR A 20 -1.43 -21.11 19.89
C TYR A 20 -1.98 -20.57 21.22
N LYS A 21 -3.30 -20.72 21.47
CA LYS A 21 -4.02 -20.16 22.61
C LYS A 21 -3.95 -18.63 22.68
N GLU A 22 -3.97 -18.00 21.52
CA GLU A 22 -3.93 -16.55 21.35
C GLU A 22 -5.30 -15.99 20.99
N THR A 23 -5.60 -14.75 21.36
CA THR A 23 -6.89 -14.12 20.98
C THR A 23 -6.98 -13.85 19.48
N LEU A 24 -8.20 -13.78 18.93
CA LEU A 24 -8.48 -13.44 17.53
C LEU A 24 -7.78 -12.13 17.12
N ALA A 25 -7.84 -11.12 17.99
CA ALA A 25 -7.17 -9.84 17.77
C ALA A 25 -5.65 -9.97 17.59
N THR A 26 -5.00 -10.88 18.33
CA THR A 26 -3.55 -11.11 18.24
C THR A 26 -3.18 -11.83 16.94
N VAL A 27 -3.99 -12.81 16.51
CA VAL A 27 -3.64 -13.68 15.38
C VAL A 27 -4.00 -13.09 14.02
N LEU A 28 -4.83 -12.05 13.97
CA LEU A 28 -5.26 -11.40 12.74
C LEU A 28 -4.09 -10.95 11.84
N PRO A 29 -3.07 -10.23 12.34
CA PRO A 29 -1.88 -9.90 11.54
C PRO A 29 -1.13 -11.12 10.98
N CYS A 30 -1.02 -12.19 11.78
CA CYS A 30 -0.39 -13.44 11.36
C CYS A 30 -1.19 -14.12 10.25
N GLY A 31 -2.50 -14.27 10.43
CA GLY A 31 -3.39 -14.84 9.42
C GLY A 31 -3.40 -14.04 8.13
N THR A 32 -3.33 -12.70 8.22
CA THR A 32 -3.22 -11.80 7.07
C THR A 32 -1.92 -12.02 6.30
N GLY A 33 -0.80 -12.16 7.03
CA GLY A 33 0.49 -12.53 6.43
C GLY A 33 0.42 -13.86 5.69
N VAL A 34 -0.17 -14.90 6.30
CA VAL A 34 -0.37 -16.21 5.65
C VAL A 34 -1.21 -16.08 4.38
N LEU A 35 -2.29 -15.31 4.42
CA LEU A 35 -3.14 -15.07 3.25
C LEU A 35 -2.37 -14.39 2.12
N ILE A 36 -1.63 -13.31 2.41
CA ILE A 36 -0.82 -12.60 1.41
C ILE A 36 0.24 -13.52 0.81
N CYS A 37 0.93 -14.33 1.62
CA CYS A 37 1.88 -15.33 1.11
C CYS A 37 1.23 -16.31 0.13
N LEU A 38 0.04 -16.82 0.47
CA LEU A 38 -0.69 -17.76 -0.37
C LEU A 38 -1.11 -17.11 -1.69
N LEU A 39 -1.66 -15.89 -1.62
CA LEU A 39 -2.03 -15.11 -2.81
C LEU A 39 -0.82 -14.82 -3.68
N TYR A 40 0.33 -14.48 -3.08
CA TYR A 40 1.57 -14.23 -3.80
C TYR A 40 2.01 -15.45 -4.61
N ILE A 41 1.96 -16.65 -4.02
CA ILE A 41 2.27 -17.90 -4.73
C ILE A 41 1.27 -18.12 -5.87
N LEU A 42 -0.04 -18.00 -5.62
CA LEU A 42 -1.07 -18.22 -6.63
C LEU A 42 -0.98 -17.23 -7.81
N ALA A 43 -0.55 -15.99 -7.55
CA ALA A 43 -0.41 -14.93 -8.55
C ALA A 43 0.64 -15.27 -9.62
N PHE A 44 1.75 -15.92 -9.27
CA PHE A 44 2.75 -16.37 -10.24
C PHE A 44 2.20 -17.39 -11.24
N PHE A 45 1.18 -18.15 -10.86
CA PHE A 45 0.59 -19.18 -11.71
C PHE A 45 -0.70 -18.73 -12.39
N GLN A 46 -1.04 -17.44 -12.34
CA GLN A 46 -2.32 -16.90 -12.85
C GLN A 46 -3.55 -17.66 -12.32
N LYS A 47 -3.47 -18.07 -11.05
CA LYS A 47 -4.45 -18.94 -10.38
C LYS A 47 -5.02 -18.32 -9.10
N LEU A 48 -5.03 -16.99 -8.97
CA LEU A 48 -5.50 -16.31 -7.77
C LEU A 48 -6.92 -16.74 -7.36
N SER A 49 -7.84 -16.91 -8.31
CA SER A 49 -9.22 -17.38 -8.10
C SER A 49 -9.31 -18.77 -7.46
N SER A 50 -8.24 -19.57 -7.48
CA SER A 50 -8.15 -20.85 -6.77
C SER A 50 -8.23 -20.67 -5.25
N ILE A 51 -7.99 -19.46 -4.73
CA ILE A 51 -8.21 -19.13 -3.31
C ILE A 51 -9.64 -19.44 -2.87
N ASN A 52 -10.62 -19.34 -3.78
CA ASN A 52 -12.01 -19.67 -3.51
C ASN A 52 -12.17 -21.16 -3.15
N ILE A 53 -11.50 -22.04 -3.90
CA ILE A 53 -11.51 -23.49 -3.66
C ILE A 53 -10.73 -23.81 -2.40
N ILE A 54 -9.55 -23.20 -2.22
CA ILE A 54 -8.72 -23.41 -1.02
C ILE A 54 -9.49 -23.02 0.24
N ASN A 55 -10.16 -21.86 0.24
CA ASN A 55 -10.98 -21.41 1.36
C ASN A 55 -12.16 -22.34 1.62
N LEU A 56 -12.82 -22.86 0.58
CA LEU A 56 -13.89 -23.85 0.75
C LEU A 56 -13.37 -25.15 1.40
N CYS A 57 -12.26 -25.70 0.89
CA CYS A 57 -11.61 -26.87 1.47
C CYS A 57 -11.20 -26.62 2.93
N PHE A 58 -10.66 -25.44 3.21
CA PHE A 58 -10.24 -25.05 4.55
C PHE A 58 -11.44 -24.95 5.51
N ILE A 59 -12.57 -24.37 5.08
CA ILE A 59 -13.82 -24.35 5.87
C ILE A 59 -14.26 -25.77 6.21
N LEU A 60 -14.30 -26.67 5.21
CA LEU A 60 -14.73 -28.06 5.41
C LEU A 60 -13.81 -28.79 6.41
N LEU A 61 -12.49 -28.64 6.27
CA LEU A 61 -11.51 -29.21 7.19
C LEU A 61 -11.64 -28.62 8.60
N ALA A 62 -11.87 -27.32 8.72
CA ALA A 62 -12.08 -26.65 10.00
C ALA A 62 -13.35 -27.17 10.71
N ILE A 63 -14.45 -27.34 9.97
CA ILE A 63 -15.68 -27.92 10.51
C ILE A 63 -15.44 -29.36 11.02
N ILE A 64 -14.76 -30.20 10.23
CA ILE A 64 -14.42 -31.57 10.64
C ILE A 64 -13.56 -31.57 11.91
N LEU A 65 -12.55 -30.71 11.99
CA LEU A 65 -11.70 -30.55 13.16
C LEU A 65 -12.53 -30.16 14.39
N ILE A 66 -13.40 -29.16 14.26
CA ILE A 66 -14.26 -28.65 15.34
C ILE A 66 -15.23 -29.72 15.84
N ILE A 67 -15.85 -30.49 14.93
CA ILE A 67 -16.76 -31.58 15.31
C ILE A 67 -16.01 -32.69 16.05
N LYS A 68 -14.80 -33.04 15.61
CA LYS A 68 -13.98 -34.09 16.24
C LYS A 68 -13.36 -33.67 17.58
N ARG A 69 -13.19 -32.36 17.81
CA ARG A 69 -12.45 -31.82 18.96
C ARG A 69 -13.34 -30.90 19.79
N LYS A 70 -13.95 -31.45 20.85
CA LYS A 70 -14.80 -30.67 21.79
C LYS A 70 -14.06 -29.48 22.41
N ASP A 71 -12.76 -29.62 22.66
CA ASP A 71 -11.90 -28.55 23.16
C ASP A 71 -11.75 -27.41 22.13
N ALA A 72 -11.62 -27.73 20.85
CA ALA A 72 -11.60 -26.75 19.76
C ALA A 72 -12.94 -26.02 19.62
N PHE A 73 -14.04 -26.78 19.60
CA PHE A 73 -15.39 -26.20 19.52
C PHE A 73 -15.66 -25.21 20.65
N ASN A 74 -15.40 -25.61 21.90
CA ASN A 74 -15.65 -24.75 23.05
C ASN A 74 -14.77 -23.49 23.03
N TYR A 75 -13.51 -23.62 22.65
CA TYR A 75 -12.61 -22.47 22.53
C TYR A 75 -13.08 -21.50 21.45
N ILE A 76 -13.33 -21.99 20.22
CA ILE A 76 -13.74 -21.17 19.08
C ILE A 76 -15.08 -20.48 19.34
N LYS A 77 -16.03 -21.20 19.92
CA LYS A 77 -17.32 -20.61 20.35
C LYS A 77 -17.09 -19.44 21.30
N ASN A 78 -16.25 -19.62 22.32
CA ASN A 78 -15.97 -18.55 23.27
C ASN A 78 -15.24 -17.36 22.62
N GLU A 79 -14.35 -17.63 21.67
CA GLU A 79 -13.56 -16.60 20.99
C GLU A 79 -14.40 -15.75 20.02
N ILE A 80 -15.27 -16.36 19.21
CA ILE A 80 -16.15 -15.63 18.27
C ILE A 80 -17.11 -14.68 19.01
N PHE A 81 -17.56 -15.08 20.21
CA PHE A 81 -18.43 -14.25 21.06
C PHE A 81 -17.64 -13.43 22.11
N SER A 82 -16.32 -13.32 21.94
CA SER A 82 -15.49 -12.45 22.76
C SER A 82 -15.78 -10.97 22.43
N ALA A 83 -15.56 -10.08 23.40
CA ALA A 83 -15.66 -8.65 23.20
C ALA A 83 -14.77 -8.17 22.04
N SER A 84 -13.54 -8.67 21.96
CA SER A 84 -12.59 -8.36 20.88
C SER A 84 -13.11 -8.76 19.51
N ALA A 85 -13.64 -9.98 19.37
CA ALA A 85 -14.17 -10.46 18.09
C ALA A 85 -15.36 -9.63 17.61
N VAL A 86 -16.29 -9.27 18.51
CA VAL A 86 -17.42 -8.41 18.16
C VAL A 86 -16.94 -7.04 17.66
N ILE A 87 -15.96 -6.43 18.33
CA ILE A 87 -15.42 -5.13 17.90
C ILE A 87 -14.74 -5.25 16.53
N ILE A 88 -13.97 -6.32 16.30
CA ILE A 88 -13.35 -6.61 15.00
C ILE A 88 -14.42 -6.68 13.90
N PHE A 89 -15.48 -7.46 14.10
CA PHE A 89 -16.56 -7.60 13.12
C PHE A 89 -17.29 -6.28 12.87
N VAL A 90 -17.59 -5.52 13.92
CA VAL A 90 -18.19 -4.18 13.79
C VAL A 90 -17.25 -3.23 13.04
N THR A 91 -15.94 -3.27 13.30
CA THR A 91 -14.95 -2.44 12.62
C THR A 91 -14.91 -2.73 11.13
N TYR A 92 -14.74 -4.00 10.73
CA TYR A 92 -14.68 -4.37 9.31
C TYR A 92 -16.00 -4.12 8.59
N PHE A 93 -17.14 -4.36 9.25
CA PHE A 93 -18.44 -4.02 8.68
C PHE A 93 -18.62 -2.50 8.49
N THR A 94 -18.16 -1.70 9.45
CA THR A 94 -18.20 -0.23 9.35
C THR A 94 -17.29 0.27 8.24
N ILE A 95 -16.06 -0.27 8.12
CA ILE A 95 -15.15 0.02 7.00
C ILE A 95 -15.88 -0.22 5.68
N PHE A 96 -16.48 -1.41 5.51
CA PHE A 96 -17.23 -1.75 4.31
C PHE A 96 -18.31 -0.71 3.99
N LEU A 97 -19.18 -0.39 4.96
CA LEU A 97 -20.25 0.60 4.74
C LEU A 97 -19.73 2.00 4.40
N CYS A 98 -18.61 2.40 4.99
CA CYS A 98 -18.03 3.71 4.77
C CYS A 98 -17.42 3.84 3.37
N VAL A 99 -16.68 2.84 2.87
CA VAL A 99 -15.84 3.02 1.67
C VAL A 99 -16.23 2.18 0.44
N LYS A 100 -17.26 1.32 0.53
CA LYS A 100 -17.66 0.43 -0.57
C LYS A 100 -18.05 1.12 -1.90
N ASP A 101 -18.36 2.41 -1.85
CA ASP A 101 -18.78 3.20 -3.03
C ASP A 101 -17.68 4.17 -3.48
N LYS A 102 -16.48 4.14 -2.88
CA LYS A 102 -15.36 4.99 -3.28
C LYS A 102 -14.91 4.64 -4.71
N MET A 103 -14.44 5.67 -5.40
CA MET A 103 -13.89 5.58 -6.75
C MET A 103 -12.43 6.00 -6.76
N ILE A 104 -11.63 5.26 -7.52
CA ILE A 104 -10.23 5.55 -7.83
C ILE A 104 -10.18 6.81 -8.70
N THR A 105 -9.56 7.85 -8.16
CA THR A 105 -9.55 9.19 -8.78
C THR A 105 -8.19 9.85 -8.67
N HIS A 106 -7.38 9.43 -7.70
CA HIS A 106 -6.09 10.06 -7.49
C HIS A 106 -5.08 9.61 -8.53
N TRP A 107 -4.20 10.52 -8.93
CA TRP A 107 -3.22 10.30 -10.00
C TRP A 107 -2.29 9.11 -9.76
N ASP A 108 -1.97 8.82 -8.49
CA ASP A 108 -1.09 7.72 -8.08
C ASP A 108 -1.84 6.37 -8.10
N GLU A 109 -3.16 6.38 -7.88
CA GLU A 109 -4.00 5.19 -8.00
C GLU A 109 -4.24 4.83 -9.45
N LEU A 110 -4.56 5.84 -10.27
CA LEU A 110 -4.72 5.68 -11.71
C LEU A 110 -3.41 5.25 -12.38
N GLY A 111 -2.26 5.64 -11.82
CA GLY A 111 -0.94 5.26 -12.32
C GLY A 111 -0.46 3.88 -11.88
N VAL A 112 -0.70 3.49 -10.62
CA VAL A 112 -0.14 2.26 -10.05
C VAL A 112 -1.12 1.55 -9.12
N TRP A 113 -1.49 2.15 -7.98
CA TRP A 113 -2.12 1.39 -6.87
C TRP A 113 -3.50 0.84 -7.21
N GLY A 114 -4.32 1.61 -7.93
CA GLY A 114 -5.62 1.16 -8.41
C GLY A 114 -5.51 0.38 -9.72
N LEU A 115 -4.67 0.86 -10.64
CA LEU A 115 -4.42 0.24 -11.95
C LEU A 115 -3.99 -1.22 -11.80
N GLU A 116 -3.00 -1.49 -10.95
CA GLU A 116 -2.45 -2.84 -10.82
C GLU A 116 -3.39 -3.80 -10.11
N VAL A 117 -4.15 -3.34 -9.11
CA VAL A 117 -5.19 -4.17 -8.49
C VAL A 117 -6.25 -4.56 -9.52
N LYS A 118 -6.65 -3.62 -10.40
CA LYS A 118 -7.59 -3.88 -11.49
C LYS A 118 -7.00 -4.87 -12.51
N SER A 119 -5.74 -4.68 -12.90
CA SER A 119 -5.07 -5.57 -13.84
C SER A 119 -4.91 -6.98 -13.29
N ILE A 120 -4.42 -7.15 -12.06
CA ILE A 120 -4.31 -8.46 -11.39
C ILE A 120 -5.68 -9.13 -11.25
N TYR A 121 -6.74 -8.33 -11.02
CA TYR A 121 -8.11 -8.82 -10.94
C TYR A 121 -8.55 -9.51 -12.24
N PHE A 122 -8.33 -8.86 -13.37
CA PHE A 122 -8.72 -9.40 -14.68
C PHE A 122 -7.76 -10.49 -15.20
N MET A 123 -6.46 -10.40 -14.90
CA MET A 123 -5.46 -11.40 -15.30
C MET A 123 -5.42 -12.64 -14.40
N ASN A 124 -6.13 -12.62 -13.25
CA ASN A 124 -6.10 -13.68 -12.25
C ASN A 124 -4.68 -13.99 -11.69
N GLY A 125 -3.75 -13.02 -11.79
CA GLY A 125 -2.36 -13.15 -11.37
C GLY A 125 -1.48 -12.05 -11.93
N PHE A 126 -0.17 -12.23 -11.85
CA PHE A 126 0.79 -11.27 -12.38
C PHE A 126 0.87 -11.36 -13.91
N ALA A 127 0.92 -10.19 -14.56
CA ALA A 127 1.05 -10.07 -16.03
C ALA A 127 2.24 -10.85 -16.62
N ASP A 128 2.13 -11.27 -17.88
CA ASP A 128 3.27 -11.86 -18.59
C ASP A 128 4.27 -10.80 -19.06
N LYS A 129 5.37 -11.25 -19.69
CA LYS A 129 6.36 -10.39 -20.35
C LYS A 129 5.64 -9.41 -21.27
N TYR A 130 5.95 -8.13 -21.10
CA TYR A 130 5.35 -7.04 -21.84
C TYR A 130 3.83 -6.85 -21.68
N LYS A 131 3.14 -7.52 -20.75
CA LYS A 131 1.67 -7.35 -20.59
C LYS A 131 1.30 -6.50 -19.36
N PHE A 132 2.28 -5.84 -18.74
CA PHE A 132 2.05 -5.00 -17.57
C PHE A 132 1.41 -3.66 -17.93
N THR A 133 0.52 -3.17 -17.07
CA THR A 133 -0.25 -1.93 -17.28
C THR A 133 0.42 -0.69 -16.69
N ALA A 134 1.01 -0.79 -15.50
CA ALA A 134 1.69 0.34 -14.86
C ALA A 134 3.13 0.49 -15.37
N ILE A 135 3.50 1.73 -15.70
CA ILE A 135 4.88 2.10 -16.00
C ILE A 135 5.67 2.14 -14.68
N GLY A 136 6.83 1.48 -14.63
CA GLY A 136 7.69 1.48 -13.43
C GLY A 136 7.30 0.46 -12.34
N TYR A 137 6.48 -0.53 -12.69
CA TYR A 137 5.90 -1.55 -11.80
C TYR A 137 6.90 -2.28 -10.88
N ALA A 138 8.15 -2.47 -11.31
CA ALA A 138 9.10 -3.30 -10.57
C ALA A 138 9.47 -2.75 -9.17
N ASP A 139 9.29 -1.43 -8.93
CA ASP A 139 9.53 -0.78 -7.63
C ASP A 139 8.32 -0.86 -6.67
N TYR A 140 7.20 -1.41 -7.14
CA TYR A 140 5.96 -1.55 -6.37
C TYR A 140 5.72 -3.03 -6.07
N PHE A 141 6.02 -3.42 -4.84
CA PHE A 141 5.84 -4.80 -4.40
C PHE A 141 4.35 -5.12 -4.20
N PRO A 142 3.91 -6.34 -4.51
CA PRO A 142 2.48 -6.63 -4.68
C PRO A 142 1.74 -6.96 -3.38
N GLY A 143 2.40 -6.91 -2.21
CA GLY A 143 1.84 -7.42 -0.95
C GLY A 143 0.52 -6.75 -0.56
N GLN A 144 0.45 -5.43 -0.65
CA GLN A 144 -0.78 -4.65 -0.41
C GLN A 144 -1.82 -4.96 -1.50
N MET A 145 -1.42 -4.88 -2.77
CA MET A 145 -2.30 -5.04 -3.92
C MET A 145 -2.96 -6.43 -3.96
N LEU A 146 -2.28 -7.47 -3.49
CA LEU A 146 -2.85 -8.82 -3.40
C LEU A 146 -3.96 -8.91 -2.35
N PHE A 147 -3.83 -8.19 -1.23
CA PHE A 147 -4.89 -8.13 -0.23
C PHE A 147 -6.10 -7.33 -0.74
N GLU A 148 -5.86 -6.21 -1.44
CA GLU A 148 -6.90 -5.43 -2.10
C GLU A 148 -7.61 -6.24 -3.19
N TRP A 149 -6.85 -7.01 -3.98
CA TRP A 149 -7.38 -7.98 -4.94
C TRP A 149 -8.30 -9.01 -4.26
N TRP A 150 -7.90 -9.54 -3.09
CA TRP A 150 -8.69 -10.53 -2.37
C TRP A 150 -10.07 -9.98 -1.96
N THR A 151 -10.13 -8.72 -1.55
CA THR A 151 -11.42 -8.04 -1.29
C THR A 151 -12.21 -7.76 -2.57
N CYS A 152 -11.55 -7.40 -3.69
CA CYS A 152 -12.22 -7.24 -4.98
C CYS A 152 -12.84 -8.57 -5.48
N ASN A 153 -12.18 -9.71 -5.23
CA ASN A 153 -12.67 -11.05 -5.56
C ASN A 153 -13.98 -11.44 -4.81
N PHE A 154 -14.48 -10.62 -3.89
CA PHE A 154 -15.84 -10.77 -3.35
C PHE A 154 -16.91 -10.58 -4.43
N SER A 155 -16.60 -9.80 -5.47
CA SER A 155 -17.39 -9.57 -6.68
C SER A 155 -16.62 -10.20 -7.86
N PRO A 156 -16.79 -11.49 -8.18
CA PRO A 156 -15.89 -12.22 -9.10
C PRO A 156 -16.04 -11.89 -10.59
N TYR A 157 -17.11 -11.20 -10.98
CA TYR A 157 -17.38 -10.87 -12.39
C TYR A 157 -17.27 -9.38 -12.69
N VAL A 158 -17.23 -8.54 -11.66
CA VAL A 158 -17.23 -7.09 -11.80
C VAL A 158 -16.23 -6.51 -10.82
N PHE A 159 -15.20 -5.85 -11.35
CA PHE A 159 -14.27 -5.09 -10.55
C PHE A 159 -15.00 -3.91 -9.88
N LYS A 160 -14.94 -3.85 -8.54
CA LYS A 160 -15.53 -2.74 -7.77
C LYS A 160 -14.44 -2.01 -7.02
N GLU A 161 -14.20 -0.76 -7.41
CA GLU A 161 -13.13 0.08 -6.87
C GLU A 161 -13.24 0.25 -5.35
N GLY A 162 -14.46 0.44 -4.85
CA GLY A 162 -14.70 0.54 -3.42
C GLY A 162 -14.27 -0.70 -2.64
N LEU A 163 -14.25 -1.91 -3.24
CA LEU A 163 -13.73 -3.10 -2.57
C LEU A 163 -12.21 -3.06 -2.39
N ALA A 164 -11.45 -2.40 -3.29
CA ALA A 164 -10.02 -2.18 -3.09
C ALA A 164 -9.79 -1.29 -1.85
N TYR A 165 -10.56 -0.21 -1.69
CA TYR A 165 -10.53 0.61 -0.48
C TYR A 165 -10.96 -0.16 0.78
N VAL A 166 -11.89 -1.11 0.67
CA VAL A 166 -12.23 -2.00 1.79
C VAL A 166 -11.02 -2.83 2.19
N GLY A 167 -10.31 -3.44 1.23
CA GLY A 167 -9.06 -4.17 1.50
C GLY A 167 -8.01 -3.30 2.17
N TYR A 168 -7.81 -2.10 1.65
CA TYR A 168 -6.88 -1.11 2.19
C TYR A 168 -7.13 -0.77 3.66
N TYR A 169 -8.33 -0.31 4.00
CA TYR A 169 -8.66 0.05 5.39
C TYR A 169 -8.79 -1.17 6.30
N TRP A 170 -9.19 -2.33 5.78
CA TRP A 170 -9.18 -3.58 6.53
C TRP A 170 -7.76 -3.94 6.95
N LEU A 171 -6.81 -3.91 6.01
CA LEU A 171 -5.40 -4.20 6.27
C LEU A 171 -4.82 -3.21 7.30
N TYR A 172 -5.14 -1.92 7.16
CA TYR A 172 -4.80 -0.91 8.17
C TYR A 172 -5.35 -1.27 9.57
N ALA A 173 -6.64 -1.58 9.67
CA ALA A 173 -7.26 -1.90 10.96
C ALA A 173 -6.70 -3.18 11.58
N THR A 174 -6.38 -4.21 10.78
CA THR A 174 -5.80 -5.49 11.21
C THR A 174 -4.59 -5.28 12.14
N PHE A 175 -3.68 -4.38 11.79
CA PHE A 175 -2.47 -4.10 12.57
C PHE A 175 -2.71 -3.20 13.80
N LEU A 176 -3.92 -2.66 13.94
CA LEU A 176 -4.36 -1.91 15.13
C LEU A 176 -5.25 -2.74 16.06
N MET A 177 -5.86 -3.83 15.57
CA MET A 177 -6.73 -4.70 16.38
C MET A 177 -6.08 -5.21 17.68
N PRO A 178 -4.76 -5.52 17.74
CA PRO A 178 -4.10 -5.88 18.99
C PRO A 178 -4.21 -4.81 20.08
N LEU A 179 -4.39 -3.51 19.77
CA LEU A 179 -4.67 -2.46 20.77
C LEU A 179 -5.95 -2.73 21.54
N LEU A 180 -6.95 -3.34 20.89
CA LEU A 180 -8.27 -3.56 21.48
C LEU A 180 -8.21 -4.52 22.67
N LYS A 181 -7.28 -5.49 22.65
CA LYS A 181 -7.00 -6.38 23.79
C LYS A 181 -6.65 -5.57 25.04
N TYR A 182 -5.92 -4.47 24.85
CA TYR A 182 -5.43 -3.63 25.94
C TYR A 182 -6.38 -2.51 26.28
N ALA A 183 -7.22 -2.05 25.36
CA ALA A 183 -8.12 -0.92 25.59
C ALA A 183 -9.53 -1.33 26.03
N GLY A 184 -10.01 -2.51 25.64
CA GLY A 184 -11.37 -2.95 25.88
C GLY A 184 -11.72 -3.17 27.37
N PRO A 185 -13.01 -3.00 27.75
CA PRO A 185 -13.52 -3.36 29.06
C PRO A 185 -13.61 -4.88 29.22
N LYS A 186 -13.33 -5.41 30.43
CA LYS A 186 -13.52 -6.84 30.73
C LYS A 186 -15.00 -7.27 30.77
N LYS A 187 -15.95 -6.32 30.84
CA LYS A 187 -17.39 -6.59 30.98
C LYS A 187 -18.09 -6.53 29.62
N LYS A 188 -18.83 -7.59 29.27
CA LYS A 188 -19.48 -7.77 27.96
C LYS A 188 -20.46 -6.66 27.55
N HIS A 189 -21.19 -6.04 28.48
CA HIS A 189 -22.19 -5.02 28.15
C HIS A 189 -21.60 -3.65 27.74
N TYR A 190 -20.39 -3.31 28.17
CA TYR A 190 -19.70 -2.08 27.73
C TYR A 190 -18.81 -2.28 26.50
N ALA A 191 -18.61 -3.54 26.08
CA ALA A 191 -17.71 -3.87 24.97
C ALA A 191 -18.16 -3.28 23.64
N VAL A 192 -19.47 -3.30 23.36
CA VAL A 192 -20.02 -2.83 22.09
C VAL A 192 -19.99 -1.30 21.96
N PRO A 193 -20.47 -0.49 22.94
CA PRO A 193 -20.37 0.97 22.85
C PRO A 193 -18.92 1.47 22.80
N LEU A 194 -18.01 0.88 23.58
CA LEU A 194 -16.59 1.23 23.53
C LEU A 194 -15.90 0.73 22.26
N GLY A 195 -16.42 -0.33 21.65
CA GLY A 195 -16.03 -0.77 20.31
C GLY A 195 -16.26 0.29 19.25
N ILE A 196 -17.46 0.89 19.23
CA ILE A 196 -17.83 1.97 18.30
C ILE A 196 -16.90 3.17 18.48
N VAL A 197 -16.65 3.57 19.73
CA VAL A 197 -15.70 4.65 20.05
C VAL A 197 -14.31 4.32 19.47
N TRP A 198 -13.84 3.08 19.62
CA TRP A 198 -12.58 2.64 19.02
C TRP A 198 -12.56 2.66 17.49
N VAL A 199 -13.66 2.28 16.83
CA VAL A 199 -13.77 2.37 15.37
C VAL A 199 -13.57 3.81 14.92
N VAL A 200 -14.22 4.76 15.60
CA VAL A 200 -14.07 6.19 15.30
C VAL A 200 -12.61 6.63 15.46
N PHE A 201 -11.93 6.23 16.53
CA PHE A 201 -10.51 6.57 16.70
C PHE A 201 -9.62 5.98 15.64
N ILE A 202 -9.79 4.71 15.28
CA ILE A 202 -9.03 4.07 14.19
C ILE A 202 -9.26 4.84 12.89
N MET A 203 -10.50 5.24 12.61
CA MET A 203 -10.83 5.99 11.40
C MET A 203 -10.29 7.42 11.40
N LEU A 204 -10.12 8.07 12.55
CA LEU A 204 -9.62 9.45 12.67
C LEU A 204 -8.10 9.55 12.80
N LEU A 205 -7.44 8.44 13.17
CA LEU A 205 -6.03 8.40 13.51
C LEU A 205 -5.13 8.84 12.34
N PRO A 206 -5.31 8.41 11.07
CA PRO A 206 -4.47 8.87 9.96
C PRO A 206 -4.37 10.40 9.86
N GLY A 207 -5.48 11.11 10.13
CA GLY A 207 -5.54 12.57 10.05
C GLY A 207 -4.68 13.34 11.03
N VAL A 208 -4.04 12.68 12.00
CA VAL A 208 -3.10 13.31 12.95
C VAL A 208 -1.78 13.69 12.28
N THR A 209 -1.28 12.83 11.38
CA THR A 209 0.09 12.97 10.84
C THR A 209 0.18 12.94 9.32
N GLY A 210 -0.91 12.72 8.59
CA GLY A 210 -0.86 12.71 7.13
C GLY A 210 -2.23 12.58 6.49
N THR A 211 -2.43 13.25 5.35
CA THR A 211 -3.72 13.18 4.63
C THR A 211 -3.75 12.10 3.56
N PHE A 212 -2.58 11.59 3.16
CA PHE A 212 -2.43 10.62 2.08
C PHE A 212 -3.21 9.33 2.32
N GLY A 213 -3.18 8.80 3.54
CA GLY A 213 -3.95 7.61 3.93
C GLY A 213 -5.49 7.77 3.87
N TYR A 214 -6.00 9.00 3.69
CA TYR A 214 -7.42 9.25 3.40
C TYR A 214 -7.73 9.46 1.94
N ARG A 215 -6.78 10.04 1.20
CA ARG A 215 -7.00 10.49 -0.17
C ARG A 215 -6.94 9.34 -1.17
N PHE A 216 -6.10 8.34 -0.93
CA PHE A 216 -5.93 7.21 -1.85
C PHE A 216 -5.33 5.96 -1.21
N LEU A 217 -5.22 4.88 -1.98
CA LEU A 217 -4.59 3.59 -1.63
C LEU A 217 -3.05 3.71 -1.37
N SER A 218 -2.63 4.53 -0.39
CA SER A 218 -1.20 4.79 -0.12
C SER A 218 -0.52 3.68 0.68
N ALA A 219 0.62 3.18 0.21
CA ALA A 219 1.39 2.17 0.94
C ALA A 219 1.97 2.68 2.26
N GLU A 220 2.22 3.98 2.36
CA GLU A 220 2.88 4.61 3.51
C GLU A 220 2.07 4.45 4.82
N LEU A 221 0.73 4.55 4.75
CA LEU A 221 -0.15 4.31 5.90
C LEU A 221 -0.04 2.86 6.41
N LEU A 222 -0.05 1.90 5.49
CA LEU A 222 0.00 0.48 5.83
C LEU A 222 1.38 0.10 6.38
N ILE A 223 2.45 0.57 5.74
CA ILE A 223 3.83 0.40 6.23
C ILE A 223 3.93 0.96 7.65
N SER A 224 3.36 2.13 7.93
CA SER A 224 3.34 2.72 9.26
C SER A 224 2.66 1.82 10.30
N ALA A 225 1.50 1.26 9.97
CA ALA A 225 0.75 0.38 10.87
C ALA A 225 1.48 -0.95 11.14
N VAL A 226 2.04 -1.58 10.10
CA VAL A 226 2.82 -2.82 10.26
C VAL A 226 4.11 -2.55 11.03
N PHE A 227 4.78 -1.43 10.75
CA PHE A 227 6.01 -1.03 11.42
C PHE A 227 5.77 -0.87 12.92
N ALA A 228 4.74 -0.11 13.30
CA ALA A 228 4.33 0.03 14.69
C ALA A 228 4.04 -1.32 15.36
N TYR A 229 3.36 -2.22 14.65
CA TYR A 229 3.04 -3.55 15.14
C TYR A 229 4.30 -4.41 15.33
N CYS A 230 5.27 -4.36 14.43
CA CYS A 230 6.55 -5.06 14.59
C CYS A 230 7.33 -4.54 15.81
N LEU A 231 7.42 -3.22 16.01
CA LEU A 231 8.05 -2.64 17.20
C LEU A 231 7.37 -3.13 18.49
N PHE A 232 6.04 -3.16 18.49
CA PHE A 232 5.26 -3.64 19.62
C PHE A 232 5.47 -5.13 19.90
N GLN A 233 5.58 -5.97 18.86
CA GLN A 233 5.82 -7.40 19.02
C GLN A 233 7.13 -7.70 19.76
N TYR A 234 8.20 -6.93 19.54
CA TYR A 234 9.45 -7.12 20.29
C TYR A 234 9.26 -6.89 21.80
N ILE A 235 8.35 -5.98 22.18
CA ILE A 235 8.05 -5.68 23.58
C ILE A 235 7.18 -6.78 24.21
N ASP A 236 6.21 -7.29 23.45
CA ASP A 236 5.23 -8.26 23.95
C ASP A 236 5.62 -9.72 23.71
N ILE A 237 6.79 -9.99 23.13
CA ILE A 237 7.24 -11.32 22.69
C ILE A 237 7.13 -12.42 23.76
N HIS A 238 7.29 -12.07 25.05
CA HIS A 238 7.19 -12.99 26.19
C HIS A 238 5.78 -13.31 26.66
N LYS A 239 4.80 -12.50 26.25
CA LYS A 239 3.40 -12.68 26.64
C LYS A 239 2.70 -13.70 25.75
N HIS A 240 3.40 -14.22 24.74
CA HIS A 240 2.85 -15.02 23.65
C HIS A 240 3.61 -16.33 23.50
N ASN A 241 2.99 -17.28 22.81
CA ASN A 241 3.66 -18.52 22.44
C ASN A 241 4.92 -18.23 21.60
N THR A 242 6.05 -18.86 21.94
CA THR A 242 7.35 -18.60 21.30
C THR A 242 7.31 -18.78 19.78
N SER A 243 6.80 -19.91 19.30
CA SER A 243 6.72 -20.20 17.87
C SER A 243 5.78 -19.23 17.16
N PHE A 244 4.64 -18.90 17.77
CA PHE A 244 3.73 -17.89 17.24
C PHE A 244 4.41 -16.54 17.08
N SER A 245 5.11 -16.06 18.12
CA SER A 245 5.79 -14.76 18.07
C SER A 245 6.84 -14.68 16.96
N ILE A 246 7.62 -15.75 16.77
CA ILE A 246 8.64 -15.80 15.71
C ILE A 246 7.98 -15.77 14.33
N ILE A 247 6.96 -16.61 14.11
CA ILE A 247 6.25 -16.69 12.82
C ILE A 247 5.53 -15.37 12.52
N ASN A 248 4.84 -14.80 13.50
CA ASN A 248 4.10 -13.55 13.36
C ASN A 248 5.05 -12.39 13.04
N LEU A 249 6.20 -12.29 13.72
CA LEU A 249 7.18 -11.25 13.44
C LEU A 249 7.82 -11.40 12.07
N MET A 250 8.12 -12.63 11.66
CA MET A 250 8.61 -12.95 10.31
C MET A 250 7.59 -12.55 9.24
N LEU A 251 6.32 -12.93 9.40
CA LEU A 251 5.26 -12.57 8.44
C LEU A 251 4.99 -11.06 8.40
N CYS A 252 5.09 -10.35 9.52
CA CYS A 252 4.91 -8.89 9.55
C CYS A 252 6.12 -8.16 8.95
N THR A 253 7.34 -8.65 9.20
CA THR A 253 8.57 -8.11 8.58
C THR A 253 8.55 -8.34 7.07
N MET A 254 8.11 -9.52 6.63
CA MET A 254 7.86 -9.82 5.22
C MET A 254 6.84 -8.86 4.61
N GLN A 255 5.71 -8.59 5.28
CA GLN A 255 4.71 -7.65 4.79
C GLN A 255 5.26 -6.22 4.66
N LEU A 256 6.04 -5.74 5.64
CA LEU A 256 6.75 -4.46 5.51
C LEU A 256 7.58 -4.41 4.22
N MET A 257 8.38 -5.44 3.99
CA MET A 257 9.22 -5.54 2.81
C MET A 257 8.45 -5.73 1.51
N MET A 258 7.17 -6.16 1.55
CA MET A 258 6.36 -6.49 0.37
C MET A 258 5.33 -5.42 -0.02
N PHE A 259 5.19 -4.33 0.75
CA PHE A 259 4.25 -3.26 0.37
C PHE A 259 4.90 -2.24 -0.57
N LYS A 260 6.19 -1.93 -0.37
CA LYS A 260 6.96 -1.00 -1.21
C LYS A 260 8.45 -1.12 -0.91
N GLU A 261 9.33 -0.65 -1.79
CA GLU A 261 10.77 -0.60 -1.52
C GLU A 261 11.13 0.18 -0.25
N THR A 262 10.45 1.29 0.03
CA THR A 262 10.63 2.05 1.28
C THR A 262 10.26 1.24 2.52
N GLY A 263 9.41 0.22 2.39
CA GLY A 263 9.11 -0.73 3.46
C GLY A 263 10.31 -1.59 3.87
N ILE A 264 11.30 -1.79 3.00
CA ILE A 264 12.58 -2.45 3.34
C ILE A 264 13.35 -1.61 4.39
N LEU A 265 13.40 -0.29 4.23
CA LEU A 265 14.03 0.60 5.22
C LEU A 265 13.39 0.42 6.60
N TYR A 266 12.06 0.45 6.66
CA TYR A 266 11.34 0.31 7.93
C TYR A 266 11.41 -1.11 8.51
N ALA A 267 11.53 -2.14 7.68
CA ALA A 267 11.85 -3.49 8.13
C ALA A 267 13.24 -3.57 8.77
N ILE A 268 14.26 -2.94 8.16
CA ILE A 268 15.61 -2.83 8.75
C ILE A 268 15.56 -2.09 10.08
N LEU A 269 14.87 -0.93 10.15
CA LEU A 269 14.71 -0.18 11.39
C LEU A 269 14.00 -1.00 12.48
N SER A 270 12.99 -1.79 12.11
CA SER A 270 12.31 -2.71 13.02
C SER A 270 13.25 -3.79 13.56
N LEU A 271 14.05 -4.43 12.70
CA LEU A 271 15.04 -5.43 13.11
C LEU A 271 16.13 -4.82 14.00
N LEU A 272 16.61 -3.61 13.68
CA LEU A 272 17.55 -2.84 14.49
C LEU A 272 16.96 -2.51 15.86
N PHE A 273 15.69 -2.10 15.91
CA PHE A 273 14.98 -1.91 17.17
C PHE A 273 14.94 -3.20 17.99
N GLY A 274 14.64 -4.34 17.34
CA GLY A 274 14.74 -5.67 17.91
C GLY A 274 16.10 -5.91 18.57
N CYS A 275 17.21 -5.69 17.87
CA CYS A 275 18.57 -5.80 18.43
C CYS A 275 18.81 -4.85 19.62
N ILE A 276 18.35 -3.60 19.53
CA ILE A 276 18.51 -2.60 20.61
C ILE A 276 17.75 -3.02 21.87
N ILE A 277 16.57 -3.62 21.72
CA ILE A 277 15.77 -4.14 22.84
C ILE A 277 16.34 -5.47 23.35
N LEU A 278 16.82 -6.37 22.48
CA LEU A 278 17.38 -7.67 22.87
C LEU A 278 18.68 -7.56 23.70
N THR A 279 19.40 -6.44 23.63
CA THR A 279 20.65 -6.20 24.38
C THR A 279 20.48 -5.73 25.84
N GLY A 280 19.26 -5.69 26.38
CA GLY A 280 19.00 -5.31 27.78
C GLY A 280 19.30 -6.44 28.78
N LYS A 281 20.14 -6.19 29.80
CA LYS A 281 20.32 -7.12 30.93
C LYS A 281 18.98 -7.31 31.70
N LYS A 282 18.80 -8.49 32.30
CA LYS A 282 17.66 -8.95 33.15
C LYS A 282 17.44 -8.12 34.43
N GLU A 283 17.40 -6.80 34.35
CA GLU A 283 17.05 -5.93 35.46
C GLU A 283 15.72 -5.22 35.14
N ARG A 284 14.84 -5.16 36.15
CA ARG A 284 13.45 -4.63 36.12
C ARG A 284 13.12 -3.77 34.90
N GLY A 285 12.11 -4.17 34.11
CA GLY A 285 11.67 -3.51 32.87
C GLY A 285 11.06 -4.52 31.90
N PHE A 286 10.92 -4.17 30.61
CA PHE A 286 10.43 -5.10 29.58
C PHE A 286 11.39 -6.29 29.35
N TYR A 287 12.65 -6.16 29.76
CA TYR A 287 13.75 -7.12 29.55
C TYR A 287 13.71 -8.42 30.36
N ARG A 288 12.59 -8.79 31.00
CA ARG A 288 12.65 -9.88 31.99
C ARG A 288 12.97 -11.26 31.38
N ASN A 289 12.82 -11.49 30.07
CA ASN A 289 13.01 -12.84 29.48
C ASN A 289 13.48 -12.90 28.00
N VAL A 290 14.14 -11.88 27.43
CA VAL A 290 14.45 -11.82 25.98
C VAL A 290 15.63 -12.71 25.50
N ASP A 291 15.70 -13.96 25.98
CA ASP A 291 16.62 -14.99 25.46
C ASP A 291 16.09 -15.68 24.19
N MET A 292 14.84 -15.40 23.76
CA MET A 292 14.14 -16.23 22.76
C MET A 292 14.56 -16.02 21.29
N MET A 293 15.10 -14.85 20.92
CA MET A 293 15.51 -14.58 19.54
C MET A 293 17.03 -14.44 19.38
N GLY A 294 17.75 -13.91 20.36
CA GLY A 294 19.16 -13.57 20.20
C GLY A 294 19.43 -12.78 18.91
N TYR A 295 20.70 -12.64 18.52
CA TYR A 295 21.05 -12.07 17.21
C TYR A 295 20.74 -13.04 16.07
N THR A 296 20.92 -14.35 16.30
CA THR A 296 20.71 -15.40 15.31
C THR A 296 19.26 -15.46 14.82
N GLY A 297 18.27 -15.31 15.71
CA GLY A 297 16.85 -15.28 15.33
C GLY A 297 16.50 -14.04 14.51
N VAL A 298 17.06 -12.87 14.81
CA VAL A 298 16.88 -11.66 14.00
C VAL A 298 17.47 -11.86 12.59
N ILE A 299 18.65 -12.50 12.48
CA ILE A 299 19.26 -12.82 11.18
C ILE A 299 18.38 -13.78 10.38
N ILE A 300 17.86 -14.84 11.01
CA ILE A 300 16.96 -15.82 10.34
C ILE A 300 15.68 -15.13 9.86
N ILE A 301 15.06 -14.31 10.71
CA ILE A 301 13.87 -13.53 10.34
C ILE A 301 14.18 -12.61 9.16
N SER A 302 15.31 -11.90 9.21
CA SER A 302 15.74 -11.02 8.12
C SER A 302 15.90 -11.79 6.81
N PHE A 303 16.56 -12.95 6.84
CA PHE A 303 16.79 -13.78 5.66
C PHE A 303 15.47 -14.29 5.09
N ILE A 304 14.62 -14.93 5.89
CA ILE A 304 13.36 -15.51 5.42
C ILE A 304 12.40 -14.42 4.92
N SER A 305 12.31 -13.29 5.63
CA SER A 305 11.42 -12.19 5.25
C SER A 305 11.83 -11.53 3.92
N SER A 306 13.10 -11.66 3.52
CA SER A 306 13.61 -11.11 2.26
C SER A 306 13.34 -11.99 1.03
N ILE A 307 13.04 -13.28 1.21
CA ILE A 307 12.84 -14.24 0.11
C ILE A 307 11.80 -13.76 -0.91
N PRO A 308 10.61 -13.28 -0.52
CA PRO A 308 9.59 -12.84 -1.46
C PRO A 308 10.04 -11.65 -2.30
N VAL A 309 10.78 -10.69 -1.71
CA VAL A 309 11.35 -9.55 -2.41
C VAL A 309 12.39 -10.00 -3.43
N ILE A 310 13.24 -10.96 -3.06
CA ILE A 310 14.23 -11.53 -3.98
C ILE A 310 13.53 -12.20 -5.16
N ILE A 311 12.51 -13.04 -4.89
CA ILE A 311 11.68 -13.69 -5.92
C ILE A 311 11.05 -12.63 -6.83
N TRP A 312 10.50 -11.55 -6.25
CA TRP A 312 9.90 -10.45 -7.01
C TRP A 312 10.88 -9.78 -7.96
N LYS A 313 12.09 -9.45 -7.46
CA LYS A 313 13.12 -8.80 -8.26
C LYS A 313 13.63 -9.71 -9.38
N ILE A 314 13.75 -11.01 -9.12
CA ILE A 314 14.08 -12.01 -10.15
C ILE A 314 12.96 -12.07 -11.20
N TYR A 315 11.70 -12.15 -10.77
CA TYR A 315 10.55 -12.18 -11.66
C TYR A 315 10.46 -10.94 -12.55
N CYS A 316 10.61 -9.74 -11.98
CA CYS A 316 10.61 -8.49 -12.74
C CYS A 316 11.74 -8.44 -13.75
N LYS A 317 12.93 -8.97 -13.41
CA LYS A 317 14.06 -9.06 -14.34
C LYS A 317 13.78 -10.03 -15.49
N ILE A 318 13.23 -11.21 -15.21
CA ILE A 318 12.92 -12.23 -16.24
C ILE A 318 11.85 -11.72 -17.22
N LEU A 319 10.83 -11.03 -16.70
CA LEU A 319 9.72 -10.49 -17.52
C LEU A 319 9.96 -9.07 -18.04
N GLU A 320 11.20 -8.57 -17.94
CA GLU A 320 11.61 -7.25 -18.43
C GLU A 320 10.66 -6.12 -18.00
N ARG A 321 10.29 -6.16 -16.72
CA ARG A 321 9.47 -5.11 -16.13
C ARG A 321 10.34 -3.90 -15.80
N GLY A 322 9.96 -2.74 -16.32
CA GLY A 322 10.65 -1.48 -16.04
C GLY A 322 10.56 -1.10 -14.56
N LYS A 323 11.64 -0.50 -14.04
CA LYS A 323 11.65 0.20 -12.76
C LYS A 323 11.54 1.70 -13.02
N TYR A 324 10.78 2.39 -12.20
CA TYR A 324 10.63 3.84 -12.26
C TYR A 324 11.97 4.54 -12.01
N PHE A 325 12.79 3.99 -11.10
CA PHE A 325 14.06 4.60 -10.70
C PHE A 325 15.32 4.04 -11.37
N ASP A 326 15.23 3.06 -12.28
CA ASP A 326 16.45 2.40 -12.80
C ASP A 326 17.36 3.40 -13.53
N ASN A 327 16.79 4.28 -14.36
CA ASN A 327 17.58 5.24 -15.13
C ASN A 327 18.22 6.28 -14.20
N ALA A 328 17.44 6.87 -13.29
CA ALA A 328 17.95 7.82 -12.31
C ALA A 328 19.03 7.19 -11.40
N THR A 329 18.82 5.95 -10.96
CA THR A 329 19.78 5.22 -10.12
C THR A 329 21.03 4.82 -10.89
N LYS A 330 20.91 4.37 -12.15
CA LYS A 330 22.05 4.07 -13.01
C LYS A 330 22.86 5.32 -13.31
N HIS A 331 22.22 6.44 -13.59
CA HIS A 331 22.90 7.73 -13.76
C HIS A 331 23.61 8.17 -12.47
N LEU A 332 22.97 8.02 -11.31
CA LEU A 332 23.58 8.27 -10.01
C LEU A 332 24.80 7.36 -9.76
N VAL A 333 24.68 6.05 -9.98
CA VAL A 333 25.79 5.10 -9.76
C VAL A 333 26.93 5.32 -10.77
N ALA A 334 26.61 5.55 -12.05
CA ALA A 334 27.59 5.84 -13.09
C ALA A 334 28.35 7.13 -12.77
N SER A 335 27.64 8.20 -12.41
CA SER A 335 28.25 9.48 -12.05
C SER A 335 29.09 9.41 -10.76
N LEU A 336 28.72 8.57 -9.78
CA LEU A 336 29.57 8.26 -8.62
C LEU A 336 30.84 7.49 -9.02
N SER A 337 30.75 6.52 -9.94
CA SER A 337 31.91 5.75 -10.40
C SER A 337 32.87 6.56 -11.28
N GLU A 338 32.33 7.47 -12.08
CA GLU A 338 33.08 8.33 -13.00
C GLU A 338 33.56 9.64 -12.35
N HIS A 339 33.26 9.86 -11.07
CA HIS A 339 33.52 11.11 -10.33
C HIS A 339 32.90 12.38 -10.98
N ASN A 340 31.99 12.21 -11.94
CA ASN A 340 31.28 13.28 -12.66
C ASN A 340 29.91 13.55 -12.04
N TYR A 341 29.87 13.67 -10.72
CA TYR A 341 28.62 13.80 -10.00
C TYR A 341 28.01 15.19 -10.13
N GLN A 342 26.86 15.28 -10.80
CA GLN A 342 26.08 16.52 -10.88
C GLN A 342 25.08 16.57 -9.72
N VAL A 343 25.41 17.37 -8.72
CA VAL A 343 24.45 17.83 -7.71
C VAL A 343 23.48 18.79 -8.40
N ASP A 344 22.19 18.70 -8.09
CA ASP A 344 21.21 19.69 -8.55
C ASP A 344 21.63 21.11 -8.14
N GLU A 345 21.59 22.07 -9.06
CA GLU A 345 22.00 23.46 -8.82
C GLU A 345 21.18 24.10 -7.67
N ASN A 346 19.95 23.62 -7.47
CA ASN A 346 19.02 24.07 -6.44
C ASN A 346 19.14 23.26 -5.13
N ALA A 347 20.19 22.45 -4.93
CA ALA A 347 20.38 21.64 -3.72
C ALA A 347 20.18 22.42 -2.40
N GLY A 348 20.75 23.63 -2.32
CA GLY A 348 20.59 24.51 -1.15
C GLY A 348 19.15 24.97 -0.92
N LEU A 349 18.38 25.14 -2.00
CA LEU A 349 16.97 25.52 -1.94
C LEU A 349 16.10 24.37 -1.45
N TYR A 350 16.33 23.12 -1.90
CA TYR A 350 15.63 21.95 -1.36
C TYR A 350 15.88 21.77 0.15
N ILE A 351 17.12 21.96 0.60
CA ILE A 351 17.45 21.89 2.04
C ILE A 351 16.72 23.00 2.81
N THR A 352 16.70 24.22 2.27
CA THR A 352 16.01 25.35 2.89
C THR A 352 14.51 25.07 2.99
N ALA A 353 13.87 24.66 1.88
CA ALA A 353 12.45 24.30 1.84
C ALA A 353 12.11 23.19 2.85
N PHE A 354 12.96 22.17 2.95
CA PHE A 354 12.79 21.10 3.93
C PHE A 354 12.84 21.64 5.36
N LEU A 355 13.85 22.43 5.71
CA LEU A 355 14.00 23.02 7.04
C LEU A 355 12.84 23.96 7.37
N GLU A 356 12.36 24.76 6.43
CA GLU A 356 11.20 25.61 6.65
C GLU A 356 9.92 24.78 6.87
N ALA A 357 9.71 23.74 6.06
CA ALA A 357 8.55 22.85 6.18
C ALA A 357 8.52 22.14 7.54
N LEU A 358 9.69 21.84 8.13
CA LEU A 358 9.75 21.24 9.47
C LEU A 358 9.04 22.07 10.55
N PHE A 359 9.13 23.40 10.45
CA PHE A 359 8.68 24.32 11.51
C PHE A 359 7.43 25.11 11.17
N LYS A 360 7.17 25.39 9.88
CA LYS A 360 6.11 26.32 9.45
C LYS A 360 4.86 25.63 8.93
N GLU A 361 5.02 24.45 8.30
CA GLU A 361 3.90 23.77 7.64
C GLU A 361 3.29 22.67 8.51
N PRO A 362 1.95 22.51 8.50
CA PRO A 362 1.29 21.39 9.15
C PRO A 362 1.55 20.09 8.39
N LEU A 363 1.88 19.03 9.13
CA LEU A 363 2.10 17.68 8.62
C LEU A 363 0.84 17.10 7.96
N HIS A 364 -0.35 17.53 8.40
CA HIS A 364 -1.65 17.18 7.81
C HIS A 364 -2.10 18.14 6.68
N GLU A 365 -1.16 18.89 6.10
CA GLU A 365 -1.29 19.80 4.93
C GLU A 365 -2.25 20.99 5.07
N ASP A 366 -3.50 20.75 5.47
CA ASP A 366 -4.49 21.80 5.70
C ASP A 366 -4.47 22.22 7.16
N LYS A 367 -4.81 23.46 7.48
CA LYS A 367 -4.96 23.88 8.88
C LYS A 367 -6.16 23.20 9.54
N THR A 368 -6.01 22.77 10.79
CA THR A 368 -7.10 22.22 11.60
C THR A 368 -7.76 23.28 12.48
N VAL A 369 -8.92 22.94 13.03
CA VAL A 369 -9.68 23.82 13.93
C VAL A 369 -9.00 23.98 15.30
N PHE A 370 -8.25 22.97 15.74
CA PHE A 370 -7.73 22.89 17.11
C PHE A 370 -6.24 23.13 17.20
N MET A 371 -5.43 22.29 16.54
CA MET A 371 -3.97 22.35 16.65
C MET A 371 -3.30 21.83 15.39
N ASP A 372 -2.52 22.71 14.75
CA ASP A 372 -1.70 22.34 13.61
C ASP A 372 -0.46 21.57 14.06
N MET A 373 -0.32 20.35 13.55
CA MET A 373 0.81 19.48 13.88
C MET A 373 1.97 19.72 12.91
N THR A 374 2.88 20.64 13.22
CA THR A 374 4.13 20.77 12.42
C THR A 374 5.03 19.55 12.63
N VAL A 375 5.98 19.33 11.72
CA VAL A 375 6.91 18.19 11.83
C VAL A 375 7.71 18.25 13.13
N ALA A 376 8.26 19.42 13.45
CA ALA A 376 9.03 19.64 14.68
C ALA A 376 8.18 19.43 15.94
N PHE A 377 6.92 19.88 15.91
CA PHE A 377 6.00 19.65 17.03
C PHE A 377 5.67 18.17 17.19
N CYS A 378 5.46 17.42 16.10
CA CYS A 378 5.24 15.97 16.15
C CYS A 378 6.45 15.22 16.73
N VAL A 379 7.66 15.60 16.31
CA VAL A 379 8.92 15.03 16.85
C VAL A 379 9.02 15.30 18.36
N LEU A 380 8.72 16.52 18.79
CA LEU A 380 8.72 16.89 20.21
C LEU A 380 7.65 16.12 20.99
N LEU A 381 6.43 16.01 20.46
CA LEU A 381 5.33 15.25 21.07
C LEU A 381 5.74 13.79 21.28
N ILE A 382 6.33 13.15 20.27
CA ILE A 382 6.81 11.76 20.37
C ILE A 382 7.83 11.64 21.51
N LEU A 383 8.84 12.51 21.56
CA LEU A 383 9.86 12.50 22.63
C LEU A 383 9.24 12.74 24.01
N CYS A 384 8.32 13.70 24.13
CA CYS A 384 7.57 13.97 25.36
C CYS A 384 6.75 12.76 25.82
N LEU A 385 6.11 12.04 24.89
CA LEU A 385 5.37 10.82 25.19
C LEU A 385 6.30 9.71 25.69
N VAL A 386 7.50 9.54 25.11
CA VAL A 386 8.49 8.57 25.63
C VAL A 386 8.89 8.92 27.07
N VAL A 387 9.19 10.19 27.35
CA VAL A 387 9.53 10.66 28.69
C VAL A 387 8.36 10.49 29.67
N TYR A 388 7.13 10.73 29.23
CA TYR A 388 5.92 10.51 30.03
C TYR A 388 5.75 9.02 30.37
N ILE A 389 5.94 8.11 29.41
CA ILE A 389 5.89 6.66 29.64
C ILE A 389 6.97 6.23 30.65
N TYR A 390 8.17 6.82 30.58
CA TYR A 390 9.22 6.64 31.59
C TYR A 390 8.79 7.11 32.98
N LYS A 391 8.21 8.31 33.10
CA LYS A 391 7.71 8.86 34.38
C LYS A 391 6.57 8.03 34.99
N GLU A 392 5.76 7.39 34.16
CA GLU A 392 4.73 6.42 34.60
C GLU A 392 5.34 5.07 35.04
N GLY A 393 6.67 4.93 35.07
CA GLY A 393 7.38 3.77 35.58
C GLY A 393 7.39 2.55 34.65
N ARG A 394 7.07 2.75 33.37
CA ARG A 394 6.95 1.65 32.39
C ARG A 394 8.22 1.37 31.63
N LEU A 395 9.07 2.39 31.52
CA LEU A 395 10.40 2.29 30.98
C LEU A 395 11.41 2.51 32.10
N THR A 396 12.52 1.83 32.02
CA THR A 396 13.75 2.18 32.72
C THR A 396 14.38 3.40 32.06
N GLY A 397 15.28 4.09 32.78
CA GLY A 397 16.04 5.20 32.19
C GLY A 397 16.87 4.77 30.98
N LYS A 398 17.34 3.51 30.95
CA LYS A 398 18.05 2.94 29.79
C LYS A 398 17.13 2.72 28.60
N GLU A 399 15.94 2.16 28.80
CA GLU A 399 14.93 1.97 27.74
C GLU A 399 14.47 3.32 27.16
N CYS A 400 14.17 4.30 28.03
CA CYS A 400 13.80 5.65 27.60
C CYS A 400 14.88 6.26 26.69
N ARG A 401 16.16 6.20 27.09
CA ARG A 401 17.28 6.70 26.28
C ARG A 401 17.41 5.96 24.95
N LYS A 402 17.29 4.63 24.96
CA LYS A 402 17.38 3.79 23.75
C LYS A 402 16.26 4.13 22.75
N ILE A 403 15.01 4.26 23.21
CA ILE A 403 13.87 4.59 22.35
C ILE A 403 14.01 6.02 21.80
N CYS A 404 14.39 7.00 22.63
CA CYS A 404 14.63 8.36 22.14
C CYS A 404 15.75 8.42 21.10
N LEU A 405 16.88 7.73 21.37
CA LEU A 405 18.01 7.69 20.44
C LEU A 405 17.63 6.98 19.13
N PHE A 406 16.95 5.84 19.22
CA PHE A 406 16.44 5.13 18.05
C PHE A 406 15.57 6.06 17.20
N TYR A 407 14.58 6.72 17.82
CA TYR A 407 13.69 7.62 17.10
C TYR A 407 14.43 8.78 16.41
N ILE A 408 15.30 9.48 17.15
CA ILE A 408 16.05 10.63 16.60
C ILE A 408 16.95 10.19 15.44
N VAL A 409 17.71 9.11 15.61
CA VAL A 409 18.61 8.59 14.56
C VAL A 409 17.82 8.13 13.35
N SER A 410 16.74 7.37 13.53
CA SER A 410 15.88 6.92 12.43
C SER A 410 15.23 8.08 11.68
N PHE A 411 14.76 9.11 12.39
CA PHE A 411 14.18 10.31 11.79
C PHE A 411 15.22 11.08 10.97
N ILE A 412 16.42 11.31 11.51
CA ILE A 412 17.51 12.00 10.81
C ILE A 412 17.92 11.21 9.56
N LEU A 413 18.14 9.90 9.68
CA LEU A 413 18.53 9.05 8.54
C LEU A 413 17.47 9.07 7.43
N SER A 414 16.19 8.96 7.80
CA SER A 414 15.09 8.98 6.82
C SER A 414 14.95 10.36 6.17
N SER A 415 15.17 11.44 6.93
CA SER A 415 15.18 12.82 6.41
C SER A 415 16.32 13.05 5.43
N ILE A 416 17.54 12.59 5.76
CA ILE A 416 18.70 12.66 4.85
C ILE A 416 18.43 11.87 3.57
N ALA A 417 17.86 10.67 3.69
CA ALA A 417 17.49 9.87 2.53
C ALA A 417 16.48 10.60 1.63
N LEU A 418 15.44 11.21 2.22
CA LEU A 418 14.43 11.96 1.48
C LEU A 418 15.01 13.19 0.76
N ILE A 419 15.81 13.99 1.47
CA ILE A 419 16.49 15.15 0.88
C ILE A 419 17.43 14.69 -0.25
N GLY A 420 18.18 13.60 -0.03
CA GLY A 420 19.03 13.00 -1.06
C GLY A 420 18.25 12.59 -2.31
N MET A 421 17.04 12.03 -2.16
CA MET A 421 16.18 11.71 -3.31
C MET A 421 15.82 12.97 -4.12
N HIS A 422 15.49 14.08 -3.46
CA HIS A 422 15.18 15.35 -4.16
C HIS A 422 16.38 15.95 -4.87
N ILE A 423 17.54 15.97 -4.21
CA ILE A 423 18.76 16.56 -4.78
C ILE A 423 19.32 15.71 -5.94
N PHE A 424 19.13 14.39 -5.91
CA PHE A 424 19.87 13.51 -6.81
C PHE A 424 19.02 12.77 -7.83
N ILE A 425 17.78 12.46 -7.49
CA ILE A 425 16.91 11.59 -8.28
C ILE A 425 15.71 12.33 -8.84
N PHE A 426 14.94 13.05 -8.01
CA PHE A 426 13.72 13.72 -8.47
C PHE A 426 14.03 15.00 -9.26
N ARG A 427 14.82 15.93 -8.69
CA ARG A 427 15.18 17.21 -9.34
C ARG A 427 13.97 17.99 -9.85
N GLU A 428 12.86 17.91 -9.13
CA GLU A 428 11.60 18.56 -9.50
C GLU A 428 11.47 19.90 -8.76
N ASP A 429 11.57 21.00 -9.50
CA ASP A 429 11.57 22.37 -8.94
C ASP A 429 10.36 22.68 -8.05
N GLN A 430 9.23 22.00 -8.25
CA GLN A 430 8.04 22.16 -7.40
C GLN A 430 8.32 21.90 -5.92
N TYR A 431 9.31 21.08 -5.55
CA TYR A 431 9.65 20.80 -4.15
C TYR A 431 10.61 21.84 -3.53
N ILE A 432 11.04 22.84 -4.30
CA ILE A 432 11.69 24.03 -3.72
C ILE A 432 10.67 24.88 -2.94
N GLU A 433 9.38 24.76 -3.27
CA GLU A 433 8.32 25.38 -2.49
C GLU A 433 8.01 24.61 -1.20
N THR A 434 8.04 25.31 -0.07
CA THR A 434 7.78 24.75 1.27
C THR A 434 6.43 24.01 1.35
N SER A 435 5.38 24.55 0.72
CA SER A 435 4.01 23.97 0.68
C SER A 435 3.91 22.67 -0.12
N THR A 436 4.88 22.40 -0.99
CA THR A 436 4.96 21.16 -1.76
C THR A 436 5.95 20.18 -1.13
N MET A 437 7.06 20.70 -0.56
CA MET A 437 7.99 19.90 0.24
C MET A 437 7.32 19.21 1.42
N ILE A 438 6.39 19.87 2.13
CA ILE A 438 5.65 19.23 3.23
C ILE A 438 4.85 18.00 2.79
N LYS A 439 4.32 17.98 1.55
CA LYS A 439 3.63 16.81 0.98
C LYS A 439 4.59 15.62 0.80
N SER A 440 5.83 15.90 0.40
CA SER A 440 6.87 14.88 0.34
C SER A 440 7.24 14.37 1.74
N ILE A 441 7.41 15.26 2.71
CA ILE A 441 7.73 14.91 4.10
C ILE A 441 6.62 14.05 4.72
N SER A 442 5.36 14.52 4.65
CA SER A 442 4.22 13.84 5.27
C SER A 442 3.94 12.48 4.64
N ARG A 443 4.28 12.30 3.36
CA ARG A 443 4.20 11.02 2.67
C ARG A 443 5.35 10.08 3.05
N TYR A 444 6.59 10.43 2.70
CA TYR A 444 7.70 9.48 2.77
C TYR A 444 8.23 9.23 4.19
N LEU A 445 8.01 10.17 5.11
CA LEU A 445 8.35 10.02 6.52
C LEU A 445 7.15 9.63 7.39
N GLU A 446 5.98 9.31 6.80
CA GLU A 446 4.77 8.91 7.53
C GLU A 446 5.04 7.83 8.59
N PRO A 447 5.81 6.74 8.33
CA PRO A 447 6.06 5.72 9.35
C PRO A 447 6.87 6.20 10.56
N MET A 448 7.67 7.26 10.41
CA MET A 448 8.41 7.87 11.52
C MET A 448 7.50 8.69 12.43
N PHE A 449 6.46 9.32 11.89
CA PHE A 449 5.49 10.07 12.70
C PHE A 449 4.37 9.15 13.18
N PHE A 450 3.64 8.58 12.22
CA PHE A 450 2.44 7.81 12.46
C PHE A 450 2.74 6.45 13.12
N GLY A 451 3.70 5.71 12.57
CA GLY A 451 4.07 4.40 13.08
C GLY A 451 4.62 4.46 14.51
N ILE A 452 5.50 5.43 14.80
CA ILE A 452 6.02 5.64 16.15
C ILE A 452 4.91 6.11 17.10
N LEU A 453 4.02 7.01 16.68
CA LEU A 453 2.90 7.45 17.51
C LEU A 453 1.98 6.28 17.89
N ILE A 454 1.62 5.43 16.92
CA ILE A 454 0.86 4.19 17.16
C ILE A 454 1.60 3.28 18.16
N PHE A 455 2.91 3.07 17.96
CA PHE A 455 3.74 2.29 18.89
C PHE A 455 3.73 2.85 20.32
N LEU A 456 3.78 4.18 20.48
CA LEU A 456 3.69 4.79 21.81
C LEU A 456 2.29 4.64 22.42
N PHE A 457 1.22 4.71 21.61
CA PHE A 457 -0.13 4.41 22.08
C PHE A 457 -0.25 2.94 22.56
N TYR A 458 0.37 2.00 21.83
CA TYR A 458 0.50 0.62 22.28
C TYR A 458 1.14 0.51 23.67
N LEU A 459 2.26 1.18 23.92
CA LEU A 459 2.94 1.17 25.23
C LEU A 459 2.10 1.81 26.35
N LEU A 460 1.43 2.93 26.05
CA LEU A 460 0.56 3.65 26.99
C LEU A 460 -0.65 2.84 27.42
N ILE A 461 -1.21 2.02 26.54
CA ILE A 461 -2.43 1.25 26.81
C ILE A 461 -2.07 -0.14 27.37
N SER A 462 -0.99 -0.78 26.92
CA SER A 462 -0.60 -2.13 27.36
C SER A 462 0.08 -2.18 28.74
N GLY A 463 0.83 -1.15 29.13
CA GLY A 463 1.64 -1.14 30.36
C GLY A 463 0.92 -0.75 31.66
N ASN A 464 -0.42 -0.69 31.68
CA ASN A 464 -1.17 -0.16 32.82
C ASN A 464 -1.30 -1.16 33.98
N THR A 465 -0.88 -0.73 35.18
CA THR A 465 -0.99 -1.54 36.41
C THR A 465 -2.33 -1.35 37.13
N THR A 466 -2.98 -0.18 36.98
CA THR A 466 -4.28 0.13 37.60
C THR A 466 -5.33 0.54 36.58
N PRO A 467 -6.64 0.29 36.85
CA PRO A 467 -7.73 0.75 35.99
C PRO A 467 -7.76 2.27 35.78
N MET A 468 -7.35 3.05 36.79
CA MET A 468 -7.34 4.52 36.71
C MET A 468 -6.25 5.03 35.77
N SER A 469 -5.01 4.52 35.89
CA SER A 469 -3.92 4.86 34.96
C SER A 469 -4.27 4.45 33.52
N LYS A 470 -4.94 3.29 33.35
CA LYS A 470 -5.45 2.86 32.04
C LYS A 470 -6.43 3.84 31.44
N ARG A 471 -7.43 4.31 32.20
CA ARG A 471 -8.39 5.31 31.72
C ARG A 471 -7.71 6.63 31.37
N LYS A 472 -6.84 7.14 32.23
CA LYS A 472 -6.04 8.35 31.99
C LYS A 472 -5.28 8.27 30.67
N ASN A 473 -4.59 7.16 30.42
CA ASN A 473 -3.79 6.99 29.20
C ASN A 473 -4.63 6.80 27.95
N ILE A 474 -5.76 6.09 28.02
CA ILE A 474 -6.70 6.01 26.91
C ILE A 474 -7.24 7.41 26.57
N ILE A 475 -7.63 8.19 27.57
CA ILE A 475 -8.07 9.58 27.39
C ILE A 475 -6.96 10.45 26.80
N LEU A 476 -5.71 10.27 27.21
CA LEU A 476 -4.56 10.97 26.63
C LEU A 476 -4.41 10.65 25.14
N CYS A 477 -4.42 9.36 24.76
CA CYS A 477 -4.34 8.96 23.34
C CYS A 477 -5.52 9.52 22.54
N MET A 478 -6.74 9.42 23.07
CA MET A 478 -7.93 9.99 22.45
C MET A 478 -7.83 11.51 22.31
N GLY A 479 -7.31 12.21 23.32
CA GLY A 479 -7.09 13.65 23.29
C GLY A 479 -6.10 14.07 22.22
N VAL A 480 -4.99 13.35 22.07
CA VAL A 480 -4.02 13.60 20.98
C VAL A 480 -4.70 13.47 19.62
N ILE A 481 -5.47 12.40 19.40
CA ILE A 481 -6.19 12.19 18.14
C ILE A 481 -7.19 13.32 17.90
N LEU A 482 -8.08 13.60 18.87
CA LEU A 482 -9.13 14.61 18.68
C LEU A 482 -8.58 16.03 18.49
N LEU A 483 -7.46 16.37 19.13
CA LEU A 483 -6.89 17.71 19.01
C LEU A 483 -6.13 17.92 17.70
N CYS A 484 -5.63 16.86 17.08
CA CYS A 484 -4.68 16.98 15.97
C CYS A 484 -5.21 16.42 14.63
N THR A 485 -6.37 15.74 14.64
CA THR A 485 -6.95 15.18 13.41
C THR A 485 -7.45 16.27 12.48
N ASN A 486 -7.07 16.18 11.20
CA ASN A 486 -7.73 16.91 10.10
C ASN A 486 -9.13 16.31 9.84
N TYR A 487 -10.12 16.81 10.58
CA TYR A 487 -11.52 16.35 10.50
C TYR A 487 -12.17 16.58 9.15
N LYS A 488 -11.81 17.68 8.47
CA LYS A 488 -12.34 17.99 7.13
C LYS A 488 -11.93 16.89 6.15
N MET A 489 -10.65 16.54 6.12
CA MET A 489 -10.15 15.48 5.27
C MET A 489 -10.77 14.12 5.61
N ALA A 490 -10.85 13.78 6.90
CA ALA A 490 -11.48 12.53 7.33
C ALA A 490 -12.96 12.46 6.89
N TYR A 491 -13.71 13.54 7.07
CA TYR A 491 -15.10 13.64 6.59
C TYR A 491 -15.19 13.54 5.08
N ASP A 492 -14.37 14.30 4.35
CA ASP A 492 -14.38 14.35 2.90
C ASP A 492 -14.05 13.01 2.26
N SER A 493 -13.15 12.26 2.87
CA SER A 493 -12.72 10.95 2.40
C SER A 493 -13.61 9.80 2.87
N ILE A 494 -14.19 9.84 4.07
CA ILE A 494 -14.95 8.68 4.61
C ILE A 494 -16.46 8.81 4.33
N ILE A 495 -16.98 10.05 4.24
CA ILE A 495 -18.43 10.30 4.15
C ILE A 495 -18.76 11.12 2.90
N ASN A 496 -18.16 12.30 2.75
CA ASN A 496 -18.56 13.29 1.73
C ASN A 496 -18.21 12.86 0.29
N TYR A 497 -17.30 11.90 0.09
CA TYR A 497 -16.89 11.46 -1.25
C TYR A 497 -18.10 11.06 -2.12
N LYS A 498 -19.20 10.62 -1.48
CA LYS A 498 -20.45 10.26 -2.15
C LYS A 498 -21.04 11.42 -2.96
N SER A 499 -20.88 12.66 -2.50
CA SER A 499 -21.31 13.86 -3.23
C SER A 499 -20.55 14.10 -4.54
N ARG A 500 -19.36 13.48 -4.69
CA ARG A 500 -18.50 13.62 -5.87
C ARG A 500 -18.62 12.46 -6.86
N ILE A 501 -19.36 11.40 -6.52
CA ILE A 501 -19.47 10.20 -7.37
C ILE A 501 -20.04 10.55 -8.76
N GLU A 502 -21.10 11.36 -8.82
CA GLU A 502 -21.72 11.75 -10.10
C GLU A 502 -20.76 12.57 -10.96
N VAL A 503 -20.01 13.49 -10.37
CA VAL A 503 -19.00 14.29 -11.08
C VAL A 503 -17.89 13.39 -11.64
N VAL A 504 -17.37 12.47 -10.82
CA VAL A 504 -16.32 11.53 -11.25
C VAL A 504 -16.82 10.58 -12.34
N ASN A 505 -18.07 10.14 -12.28
CA ASN A 505 -18.67 9.35 -13.36
C ASN A 505 -18.82 10.15 -14.64
N ALA A 506 -19.25 11.41 -14.56
CA ALA A 506 -19.35 12.29 -15.73
C ALA A 506 -17.97 12.49 -16.40
N ASP A 507 -16.91 12.72 -15.61
CA ASP A 507 -15.54 12.83 -16.12
C ASP A 507 -15.09 11.55 -16.85
N ARG A 508 -15.47 10.38 -16.34
CA ARG A 508 -15.17 9.09 -16.99
C ARG A 508 -16.00 8.86 -18.23
N GLU A 509 -17.28 9.22 -18.22
CA GLU A 509 -18.17 9.13 -19.38
C GLU A 509 -17.65 9.97 -20.54
N ILE A 510 -17.10 11.15 -20.28
CA ILE A 510 -16.44 11.98 -21.31
C ILE A 510 -15.30 11.19 -21.98
N ILE A 511 -14.46 10.49 -21.21
CA ILE A 511 -13.37 9.68 -21.79
C ILE A 511 -13.88 8.46 -22.53
N LEU A 512 -14.90 7.79 -21.99
CA LEU A 512 -15.53 6.66 -22.66
C LEU A 512 -16.19 7.08 -24.00
N GLN A 513 -16.77 8.28 -24.06
CA GLN A 513 -17.35 8.84 -25.28
C GLN A 513 -16.25 9.27 -26.27
N ASN A 514 -15.22 9.96 -25.78
CA ASN A 514 -14.11 10.42 -26.61
C ASN A 514 -13.38 9.25 -27.28
N TYR A 515 -13.22 8.12 -26.60
CA TYR A 515 -12.56 6.92 -27.12
C TYR A 515 -13.56 5.76 -27.39
N ALA A 516 -14.81 6.07 -27.73
CA ALA A 516 -15.87 5.07 -27.87
C ALA A 516 -15.52 3.94 -28.85
N ASP A 517 -14.87 4.28 -29.96
CA ASP A 517 -14.46 3.29 -30.97
C ASP A 517 -13.39 2.33 -30.44
N LEU A 518 -12.41 2.83 -29.67
CA LEU A 518 -11.43 1.98 -29.00
C LEU A 518 -12.12 0.98 -28.06
N PHE A 519 -13.03 1.46 -27.20
CA PHE A 519 -13.73 0.57 -26.26
C PHE A 519 -14.65 -0.43 -26.96
N LYS A 520 -15.26 -0.04 -28.07
CA LYS A 520 -16.08 -0.92 -28.90
C LYS A 520 -15.25 -2.02 -29.55
N ASP A 521 -14.06 -1.70 -30.05
CA ASP A 521 -13.15 -2.68 -30.65
C ASP A 521 -12.55 -3.62 -29.59
N LEU A 522 -12.22 -3.10 -28.41
CA LEU A 522 -11.77 -3.91 -27.26
C LEU A 522 -12.84 -4.91 -26.78
N GLN A 523 -14.13 -4.60 -26.94
CA GLN A 523 -15.24 -5.49 -26.58
C GLN A 523 -15.55 -6.56 -27.63
N ARG A 524 -15.12 -6.35 -28.88
CA ARG A 524 -15.49 -7.22 -30.01
C ARG A 524 -14.64 -8.48 -30.10
N SER A 525 -13.42 -8.46 -29.58
CA SER A 525 -12.45 -9.54 -29.83
C SER A 525 -11.69 -9.94 -28.57
N ASP A 526 -11.88 -11.18 -28.16
CA ASP A 526 -11.13 -11.79 -27.06
C ASP A 526 -9.61 -11.86 -27.36
N THR A 527 -9.21 -11.74 -28.63
CA THR A 527 -7.80 -11.77 -29.03
C THR A 527 -7.03 -10.53 -28.61
N VAL A 528 -7.72 -9.42 -28.31
CA VAL A 528 -7.09 -8.16 -27.86
C VAL A 528 -6.83 -8.19 -26.36
N TYR A 529 -7.52 -9.05 -25.61
CA TYR A 529 -7.49 -9.09 -24.15
C TYR A 529 -6.07 -9.31 -23.59
N CYS A 530 -5.66 -8.43 -22.67
CA CYS A 530 -4.35 -8.42 -22.01
C CYS A 530 -3.17 -8.18 -22.95
N ASN A 531 -3.35 -7.42 -24.04
CA ASN A 531 -2.26 -7.07 -24.95
C ASN A 531 -1.86 -5.60 -24.88
N ARG A 532 -0.75 -5.27 -25.58
CA ARG A 532 -0.23 -3.91 -25.69
C ARG A 532 -0.82 -3.19 -26.88
N ILE A 533 -1.30 -1.98 -26.62
CA ILE A 533 -1.90 -1.08 -27.59
C ILE A 533 -1.08 0.21 -27.62
N LEU A 534 -0.55 0.53 -28.80
CA LEU A 534 -0.03 1.86 -29.10
C LEU A 534 -1.19 2.77 -29.50
N CYS A 535 -1.50 3.78 -28.71
CA CYS A 535 -2.50 4.78 -29.04
C CYS A 535 -1.81 6.07 -29.47
N LEU A 536 -2.01 6.42 -30.74
CA LEU A 536 -1.48 7.65 -31.32
C LEU A 536 -2.54 8.74 -31.26
N GLU A 537 -2.19 9.92 -30.76
CA GLU A 537 -3.11 11.06 -30.66
C GLU A 537 -2.45 12.40 -31.01
N PRO A 538 -3.22 13.45 -31.35
CA PRO A 538 -2.66 14.78 -31.58
C PRO A 538 -2.09 15.41 -30.29
N VAL A 539 -1.08 16.27 -30.42
CA VAL A 539 -0.34 16.94 -29.30
C VAL A 539 -1.22 17.70 -28.29
N ASN A 540 -2.44 18.07 -28.65
CA ASN A 540 -3.31 18.91 -27.81
C ASN A 540 -4.18 18.16 -26.80
N ASN A 541 -4.07 16.82 -26.70
CA ASN A 541 -4.97 16.01 -25.88
C ASN A 541 -4.39 15.71 -24.47
N LEU A 542 -3.95 16.73 -23.75
CA LEU A 542 -3.32 16.56 -22.44
C LEU A 542 -4.35 16.70 -21.32
N GLY A 543 -4.66 15.60 -20.63
CA GLY A 543 -5.48 15.68 -19.41
C GLY A 543 -5.91 14.36 -18.79
N TYR A 544 -5.89 13.25 -19.55
CA TYR A 544 -6.57 12.02 -19.13
C TYR A 544 -5.79 10.72 -19.29
N GLU A 545 -4.50 10.77 -19.64
CA GLU A 545 -3.64 9.58 -19.90
C GLU A 545 -3.80 8.48 -18.85
N ARG A 546 -3.63 8.82 -17.56
CA ARG A 546 -3.70 7.83 -16.47
C ARG A 546 -5.11 7.27 -16.31
N LEU A 547 -6.13 8.10 -16.52
CA LEU A 547 -7.51 7.66 -16.48
C LEU A 547 -7.83 6.72 -17.65
N LEU A 548 -7.39 7.06 -18.87
CA LEU A 548 -7.57 6.21 -20.03
C LEU A 548 -6.88 4.85 -19.84
N ARG A 549 -5.61 4.84 -19.41
CA ARG A 549 -4.87 3.61 -19.03
C ARG A 549 -5.64 2.78 -18.00
N TYR A 550 -6.17 3.44 -16.99
CA TYR A 550 -6.98 2.80 -15.97
C TYR A 550 -8.26 2.18 -16.54
N LEU A 551 -8.95 2.88 -17.45
CA LEU A 551 -10.20 2.40 -18.05
C LEU A 551 -9.98 1.19 -18.97
N VAL A 552 -8.90 1.18 -19.78
CA VAL A 552 -8.59 0.09 -20.72
C VAL A 552 -7.96 -1.15 -20.09
N ALA A 553 -7.48 -1.06 -18.84
CA ALA A 553 -6.94 -2.20 -18.10
C ALA A 553 -7.94 -3.40 -18.11
N PRO A 554 -7.46 -4.64 -18.36
CA PRO A 554 -6.07 -5.09 -18.24
C PRO A 554 -5.19 -4.89 -19.49
N ASN A 555 -5.70 -4.28 -20.56
CA ASN A 555 -4.86 -3.96 -21.71
C ASN A 555 -3.83 -2.89 -21.32
N SER A 556 -2.61 -3.04 -21.83
CA SER A 556 -1.52 -2.09 -21.59
C SER A 556 -1.53 -1.05 -22.70
N LEU A 557 -1.61 0.23 -22.32
CA LEU A 557 -1.76 1.33 -23.28
C LEU A 557 -0.53 2.25 -23.22
N ILE A 558 0.13 2.36 -24.37
CA ILE A 558 1.22 3.30 -24.60
C ILE A 558 0.64 4.44 -25.40
N LEU A 559 0.76 5.67 -24.89
CA LEU A 559 0.23 6.86 -25.53
C LEU A 559 1.39 7.61 -26.15
N GLN A 560 1.25 7.97 -27.42
CA GLN A 560 2.25 8.71 -28.16
C GLN A 560 1.59 9.85 -28.91
N GLN A 561 2.15 11.04 -28.77
CA GLN A 561 1.63 12.24 -29.42
C GLN A 561 2.24 12.43 -30.82
N VAL A 562 1.40 12.85 -31.75
CA VAL A 562 1.75 13.07 -33.15
C VAL A 562 1.52 14.53 -33.47
N ALA A 563 2.59 15.24 -33.84
CA ALA A 563 2.50 16.61 -34.31
C ALA A 563 1.84 16.65 -35.69
N SER A 564 0.95 17.62 -35.92
CA SER A 564 0.18 17.74 -37.16
C SER A 564 1.02 18.04 -38.40
N ASP A 565 2.22 18.61 -38.21
CA ASP A 565 3.17 18.98 -39.25
C ASP A 565 4.34 17.98 -39.39
N LYS A 566 4.25 16.84 -38.68
CA LYS A 566 5.31 15.83 -38.71
C LYS A 566 5.49 15.28 -40.13
N ASN A 567 6.73 15.08 -40.52
CA ASN A 567 7.06 14.46 -41.80
C ASN A 567 6.57 12.99 -41.81
N VAL A 568 5.96 12.57 -42.92
CA VAL A 568 5.37 11.22 -43.09
C VAL A 568 6.39 10.10 -42.92
N ASP A 569 7.60 10.24 -43.45
CA ASP A 569 8.63 9.20 -43.32
C ASP A 569 9.16 9.11 -41.89
N ALA A 570 9.35 10.26 -41.23
CA ALA A 570 9.69 10.30 -39.81
C ALA A 570 8.57 9.69 -38.93
N PHE A 571 7.30 9.93 -39.30
CA PHE A 571 6.16 9.34 -38.61
C PHE A 571 6.12 7.81 -38.71
N LYS A 572 6.43 7.24 -39.90
CA LYS A 572 6.54 5.78 -40.07
C LYS A 572 7.64 5.18 -39.22
N GLU A 573 8.83 5.78 -39.25
CA GLU A 573 9.98 5.32 -38.48
C GLU A 573 9.68 5.36 -36.98
N ASP A 574 9.02 6.41 -36.49
CA ASP A 574 8.63 6.50 -35.08
C ASP A 574 7.61 5.44 -34.69
N ILE A 575 6.61 5.15 -35.54
CA ILE A 575 5.67 4.05 -35.28
C ILE A 575 6.40 2.70 -35.28
N LYS A 576 7.31 2.48 -36.23
CA LYS A 576 8.12 1.25 -36.30
C LYS A 576 8.95 1.08 -35.02
N TYR A 577 9.61 2.15 -34.60
CA TYR A 577 10.36 2.20 -33.36
C TYR A 577 9.48 1.90 -32.15
N ASP A 578 8.33 2.56 -32.02
CA ASP A 578 7.45 2.44 -30.87
C ASP A 578 6.80 1.05 -30.80
N VAL A 579 6.33 0.51 -31.93
CA VAL A 579 5.78 -0.86 -32.01
C VAL A 579 6.83 -1.88 -31.64
N THR A 580 8.04 -1.76 -32.19
CA THR A 580 9.11 -2.76 -32.00
C THR A 580 9.67 -2.71 -30.57
N ASN A 581 10.02 -1.52 -30.08
CA ASN A 581 10.65 -1.36 -28.76
C ASN A 581 9.67 -1.52 -27.61
N ASN A 582 8.41 -1.13 -27.81
CA ASN A 582 7.39 -1.33 -26.79
C ASN A 582 6.60 -2.63 -26.99
N HIS A 583 6.94 -3.46 -27.98
CA HIS A 583 6.29 -4.75 -28.22
C HIS A 583 4.75 -4.62 -28.32
N CYS A 584 4.29 -3.65 -29.09
CA CYS A 584 2.85 -3.41 -29.29
C CYS A 584 2.30 -4.39 -30.32
N GLU A 585 1.27 -5.14 -29.93
CA GLU A 585 0.57 -6.06 -30.84
C GLU A 585 -0.57 -5.35 -31.59
N TYR A 586 -1.03 -4.22 -31.05
CA TYR A 586 -2.12 -3.43 -31.59
C TYR A 586 -1.78 -1.95 -31.64
N ILE A 587 -2.41 -1.24 -32.57
CA ILE A 587 -2.33 0.20 -32.72
C ILE A 587 -3.74 0.80 -32.84
N PHE A 588 -3.95 1.94 -32.20
CA PHE A 588 -5.17 2.73 -32.29
C PHE A 588 -4.82 4.15 -32.74
N PHE A 589 -5.42 4.58 -33.84
CA PHE A 589 -5.20 5.91 -34.40
C PHE A 589 -6.31 6.85 -33.94
N TYR A 590 -6.08 7.62 -32.88
CA TYR A 590 -7.09 8.52 -32.33
C TYR A 590 -7.09 9.88 -33.03
N ASN A 591 -8.17 10.21 -33.74
CA ASN A 591 -8.35 11.50 -34.43
C ASN A 591 -7.16 11.91 -35.33
N ILE A 592 -6.46 10.94 -35.91
CA ILE A 592 -5.43 11.19 -36.93
C ILE A 592 -6.11 11.14 -38.30
N GLU A 593 -5.84 12.13 -39.15
CA GLU A 593 -6.47 12.27 -40.46
C GLU A 593 -6.18 11.05 -41.35
N THR A 594 -7.23 10.43 -41.91
CA THR A 594 -7.10 9.25 -42.78
C THR A 594 -6.21 9.52 -44.01
N GLU A 595 -6.22 10.75 -44.54
CA GLU A 595 -5.35 11.14 -45.66
C GLU A 595 -3.87 11.07 -45.27
N TYR A 596 -3.53 11.52 -44.06
CA TYR A 596 -2.18 11.43 -43.51
C TYR A 596 -1.76 9.97 -43.27
N LEU A 597 -2.67 9.13 -42.77
CA LEU A 597 -2.43 7.69 -42.62
C LEU A 597 -2.24 6.97 -43.96
N ASN A 598 -3.02 7.33 -44.98
CA ASN A 598 -2.88 6.78 -46.33
C ASN A 598 -1.59 7.24 -47.01
N ALA A 599 -1.17 8.49 -46.80
CA ALA A 599 0.12 8.98 -47.28
C ALA A 599 1.28 8.23 -46.62
N ALA A 600 1.14 7.85 -45.35
CA ALA A 600 2.08 6.99 -44.68
C ALA A 600 2.02 5.56 -45.23
N PHE A 601 0.95 4.82 -45.00
CA PHE A 601 0.97 3.37 -45.16
C PHE A 601 0.42 2.86 -46.50
N GLY A 602 -0.06 3.77 -47.36
CA GLY A 602 -0.72 3.48 -48.62
C GLY A 602 -2.21 3.19 -48.44
N GLU A 603 -3.01 3.54 -49.45
CA GLU A 603 -4.49 3.36 -49.42
C GLU A 603 -4.91 1.90 -49.22
N ASN A 604 -4.10 0.95 -49.69
CA ASN A 604 -4.35 -0.48 -49.57
C ASN A 604 -4.09 -1.03 -48.16
N ALA A 605 -3.45 -0.26 -47.27
CA ALA A 605 -3.20 -0.69 -45.89
C ALA A 605 -4.45 -0.59 -45.00
N GLY A 606 -5.52 0.06 -45.46
CA GLY A 606 -6.79 0.14 -44.73
C GLY A 606 -6.69 0.90 -43.40
N CYS A 607 -5.68 1.77 -43.22
CA CYS A 607 -5.51 2.54 -42.00
C CYS A 607 -6.60 3.61 -41.89
N LEU A 608 -7.55 3.42 -40.97
CA LEU A 608 -8.64 4.35 -40.73
C LEU A 608 -8.47 5.06 -39.39
N THR A 609 -8.90 6.31 -39.34
CA THR A 609 -9.03 7.05 -38.09
C THR A 609 -9.99 6.33 -37.13
N ASN A 610 -9.74 6.46 -35.83
CA ASN A 610 -10.50 5.87 -34.73
C ASN A 610 -10.73 4.35 -34.88
N THR A 611 -9.74 3.64 -35.40
CA THR A 611 -9.81 2.18 -35.61
C THR A 611 -8.67 1.48 -34.90
N LEU A 612 -8.98 0.39 -34.20
CA LEU A 612 -7.98 -0.52 -33.64
C LEU A 612 -7.53 -1.52 -34.70
N MET A 613 -6.22 -1.66 -34.87
CA MET A 613 -5.63 -2.60 -35.84
C MET A 613 -4.59 -3.48 -35.16
N HIS A 614 -4.51 -4.73 -35.60
CA HIS A 614 -3.41 -5.62 -35.28
C HIS A 614 -2.18 -5.22 -36.10
N VAL A 615 -1.02 -5.26 -35.47
CA VAL A 615 0.25 -4.86 -36.07
C VAL A 615 1.15 -6.08 -36.19
N ASN A 616 1.67 -6.32 -37.39
CA ASN A 616 2.73 -7.30 -37.63
C ASN A 616 3.94 -6.61 -38.25
N VAL A 617 5.13 -7.00 -37.81
CA VAL A 617 6.37 -6.66 -38.51
C VAL A 617 6.71 -7.85 -39.41
N ASN A 618 6.79 -7.63 -40.72
CA ASN A 618 7.08 -8.69 -41.68
C ASN A 618 8.59 -9.03 -41.73
N GLU A 619 8.98 -10.02 -42.53
CA GLU A 619 10.38 -10.46 -42.67
C GLU A 619 11.33 -9.38 -43.24
N ASN A 620 10.79 -8.31 -43.83
CA ASN A 620 11.54 -7.17 -44.35
C ASN A 620 11.60 -5.99 -43.36
N ASP A 621 11.16 -6.21 -42.11
CA ASP A 621 10.97 -5.18 -41.08
C ASP A 621 9.94 -4.08 -41.45
N ASP A 622 9.02 -4.34 -42.39
CA ASP A 622 7.90 -3.43 -42.66
C ASP A 622 6.72 -3.70 -41.74
N ILE A 623 6.04 -2.63 -41.33
CA ILE A 623 4.80 -2.73 -40.55
C ILE A 623 3.63 -3.03 -41.48
N VAL A 624 2.89 -4.09 -41.16
CA VAL A 624 1.66 -4.48 -41.83
C VAL A 624 0.51 -4.46 -40.84
N PHE A 625 -0.58 -3.77 -41.21
CA PHE A 625 -1.78 -3.68 -40.41
C PHE A 625 -2.84 -4.68 -40.88
N SER A 626 -3.59 -5.24 -39.94
CA SER A 626 -4.80 -6.00 -40.22
C SER A 626 -5.91 -5.63 -39.24
N TYR A 627 -7.15 -5.61 -39.72
CA TYR A 627 -8.30 -5.33 -38.87
C TYR A 627 -8.47 -6.40 -37.80
N VAL A 628 -8.82 -5.96 -36.59
CA VAL A 628 -9.26 -6.85 -35.52
C VAL A 628 -10.55 -7.53 -35.98
N LYS A 629 -10.50 -8.86 -36.12
CA LYS A 629 -11.65 -9.68 -36.55
C LYS A 629 -12.60 -9.97 -35.41
#